data_AF-A0A4R0QLI9-F1
#
_entry.id   AF-A0A4R0QLI9-F1
#
_cell.length_a   1.000
_cell.length_b   1.000
_cell.length_c   1.000
_cell.angle_alpha   90.00
_cell.angle_beta   90.00
_cell.angle_gamma   90.00
#
_symmetry.space_group_name_H-M   'P 1'
#
loop_
_entity.id
_entity.type
_entity.pdbx_description
1 polymer ?
#
loop_
_entity_poly.entity_id
_entity_poly.type
_entity_poly.pdbx_seq_one_letter_code
_entity_poly.pdbx_strand_id
1 'polypeptide(L)'
;MERKQDVKDRAKDILEETLDKEAVIVLTRISEEMQLVFEAHPEPSRTDVERIVTAFFLEKGKSEGFIEDWIQTAAEHSRSRGLQEKDQPKAMLSDLGVFRFMSFLKDRGLTDDQITIVLTGAVQQAATDQVDGR
;
A
#
# COMPACT_ATOMS: atom_id res chain seq x y z
N MET A 1 -23.08 -10.64 7.68
CA MET A 1 -22.96 -9.25 7.21
C MET A 1 -22.57 -8.31 8.35
N GLU A 2 -22.93 -8.60 9.60
CA GLU A 2 -22.58 -7.75 10.78
C GLU A 2 -21.08 -7.54 11.01
N ARG A 3 -20.22 -8.57 10.87
CA ARG A 3 -18.77 -8.42 11.10
C ARG A 3 -18.02 -7.58 10.05
N LYS A 4 -18.57 -7.40 8.85
CA LYS A 4 -17.91 -6.63 7.77
C LYS A 4 -18.19 -5.13 7.91
N GLN A 5 -19.41 -4.78 8.32
CA GLN A 5 -19.79 -3.39 8.59
C GLN A 5 -18.96 -2.82 9.76
N ASP A 6 -18.82 -3.62 10.82
CA ASP A 6 -18.06 -3.29 12.04
C ASP A 6 -16.58 -2.92 11.76
N VAL A 7 -15.91 -3.64 10.85
CA VAL A 7 -14.49 -3.37 10.53
C VAL A 7 -14.32 -2.06 9.75
N LYS A 8 -15.26 -1.72 8.86
CA LYS A 8 -15.20 -0.46 8.09
C LYS A 8 -15.45 0.75 8.99
N ASP A 9 -16.47 0.68 9.83
CA ASP A 9 -16.82 1.77 10.75
C ASP A 9 -15.67 1.98 11.75
N ARG A 10 -15.11 0.90 12.30
CA ARG A 10 -13.95 0.97 13.19
C ARG A 10 -12.67 1.48 12.51
N ALA A 11 -12.43 1.15 11.24
CA ALA A 11 -11.31 1.71 10.49
C ALA A 11 -11.46 3.22 10.30
N LYS A 12 -12.69 3.69 10.03
CA LYS A 12 -13.01 5.11 9.92
C LYS A 12 -12.80 5.83 11.26
N ASP A 13 -13.30 5.27 12.36
CA ASP A 13 -13.14 5.85 13.69
C ASP A 13 -11.65 6.01 14.07
N ILE A 14 -10.83 4.97 13.83
CA ILE A 14 -9.37 5.02 14.07
C ILE A 14 -8.72 6.16 13.28
N LEU A 15 -9.11 6.34 12.02
CA LEU A 15 -8.57 7.41 11.17
C LEU A 15 -9.04 8.79 11.65
N GLU A 16 -10.30 8.97 12.02
CA GLU A 16 -10.84 10.26 12.49
C GLU A 16 -10.29 10.66 13.86
N GLU A 17 -10.02 9.70 14.75
CA GLU A 17 -9.43 9.97 16.07
C GLU A 17 -7.94 10.31 16.00
N THR A 18 -7.24 9.75 15.02
CA THR A 18 -5.76 9.84 14.96
C THR A 18 -5.26 10.84 13.92
N LEU A 19 -6.01 11.06 12.84
CA LEU A 19 -5.57 11.87 11.71
C LEU A 19 -6.27 13.22 11.67
N ASP A 20 -5.46 14.28 11.60
CA ASP A 20 -5.93 15.60 11.24
C ASP A 20 -6.26 15.70 9.74
N LYS A 21 -6.83 16.84 9.32
CA LYS A 21 -7.16 17.10 7.91
C LYS A 21 -5.93 17.05 6.99
N GLU A 22 -4.77 17.46 7.46
CA GLU A 22 -3.54 17.43 6.66
C GLU A 22 -3.08 16.00 6.43
N ALA A 23 -3.22 15.14 7.43
CA ALA A 23 -2.89 13.74 7.36
C ALA A 23 -3.78 12.99 6.35
N VAL A 24 -5.07 13.32 6.30
CA VAL A 24 -5.98 12.79 5.26
C VAL A 24 -5.53 13.22 3.86
N ILE A 25 -5.12 14.47 3.68
CA ILE A 25 -4.60 14.97 2.39
C ILE A 25 -3.36 14.18 1.96
N VAL A 26 -2.45 13.86 2.90
CA VAL A 26 -1.27 13.06 2.58
C VAL A 26 -1.64 11.63 2.18
N LEU A 27 -2.60 10.99 2.87
CA LEU A 27 -3.09 9.66 2.47
C LEU A 27 -3.69 9.67 1.05
N THR A 28 -4.52 10.66 0.74
CA THR A 28 -5.08 10.84 -0.61
C THR A 28 -3.97 10.98 -1.63
N ARG A 29 -2.95 11.79 -1.35
CA ARG A 29 -1.80 11.96 -2.24
C ARG A 29 -1.01 10.67 -2.45
N ILE A 30 -0.83 9.84 -1.41
CA ILE A 30 -0.19 8.52 -1.56
C ILE A 30 -1.02 7.64 -2.51
N SER A 31 -2.35 7.60 -2.35
CA SER A 31 -3.24 6.86 -3.27
C SER A 31 -3.11 7.35 -4.71
N GLU A 32 -3.18 8.67 -4.92
CA GLU A 32 -3.09 9.29 -6.26
C GLU A 32 -1.74 9.00 -6.92
N GLU A 33 -0.64 9.14 -6.18
CA GLU A 33 0.70 8.83 -6.70
C GLU A 33 0.83 7.35 -7.07
N MET A 34 0.27 6.44 -6.26
CA MET A 34 0.26 5.01 -6.61
C MET A 34 -0.62 4.71 -7.82
N GLN A 35 -1.77 5.39 -7.94
CA GLN A 35 -2.63 5.27 -9.11
C GLN A 35 -1.89 5.72 -10.38
N LEU A 36 -1.21 6.87 -10.35
CA LEU A 36 -0.40 7.35 -11.48
C LEU A 36 0.72 6.38 -11.86
N VAL A 37 1.35 5.73 -10.87
CA VAL A 37 2.33 4.66 -11.13
C VAL A 37 1.70 3.49 -11.89
N PHE A 38 0.51 3.02 -11.48
CA PHE A 38 -0.18 1.93 -12.17
C PHE A 38 -0.73 2.33 -13.54
N GLU A 39 -1.14 3.57 -13.73
CA GLU A 39 -1.57 4.10 -15.04
C GLU A 39 -0.39 4.21 -16.02
N ALA A 40 0.77 4.67 -15.54
CA ALA A 40 2.00 4.75 -16.34
C ALA A 40 2.61 3.37 -16.65
N HIS A 41 2.39 2.39 -15.78
CA HIS A 41 2.93 1.04 -15.88
C HIS A 41 1.83 -0.02 -15.68
N PRO A 42 0.92 -0.20 -16.66
CA PRO A 42 -0.20 -1.15 -16.53
C PRO A 42 0.27 -2.62 -16.45
N GLU A 43 1.38 -2.92 -17.13
CA GLU A 43 2.09 -4.21 -17.10
C GLU A 43 3.56 -3.96 -16.74
N PRO A 44 3.86 -3.70 -15.45
CA PRO A 44 5.21 -3.33 -15.04
C PRO A 44 6.17 -4.52 -15.25
N SER A 45 7.36 -4.23 -15.77
CA SER A 45 8.45 -5.21 -15.77
C SER A 45 9.18 -5.22 -14.43
N ARG A 46 10.01 -6.23 -14.18
CA ARG A 46 10.90 -6.26 -13.01
C ARG A 46 11.80 -5.02 -12.95
N THR A 47 12.34 -4.60 -14.09
CA THR A 47 13.19 -3.42 -14.23
C THR A 47 12.45 -2.13 -13.87
N ASP A 48 11.15 -2.03 -14.24
CA ASP A 48 10.33 -0.87 -13.84
C ASP A 48 10.18 -0.80 -12.33
N VAL A 49 9.89 -1.93 -11.68
CA VAL A 49 9.78 -2.00 -10.22
C VAL A 49 11.07 -1.57 -9.55
N GLU A 50 12.21 -2.11 -9.97
CA GLU A 50 13.52 -1.79 -9.41
C GLU A 50 13.81 -0.29 -9.53
N ARG A 51 13.56 0.30 -10.70
CA ARG A 51 13.75 1.74 -10.93
C ARG A 51 12.83 2.59 -10.04
N ILE A 52 11.54 2.27 -9.99
CA ILE A 52 10.53 3.05 -9.23
C ILE A 52 10.82 2.98 -7.73
N VAL A 53 11.06 1.77 -7.21
CA VAL A 53 11.35 1.54 -5.79
C VAL A 53 12.66 2.20 -5.38
N THR A 54 13.70 2.08 -6.21
CA THR A 54 15.00 2.70 -5.95
C THR A 54 14.88 4.21 -5.90
N ALA A 55 14.23 4.84 -6.90
CA ALA A 55 14.04 6.28 -6.93
C ALA A 55 13.30 6.77 -5.67
N PHE A 56 12.20 6.10 -5.31
CA PHE A 56 11.42 6.43 -4.11
C PHE A 56 12.26 6.39 -2.84
N PHE A 57 13.00 5.31 -2.61
CA PHE A 57 13.75 5.13 -1.37
C PHE A 57 15.00 6.00 -1.28
N LEU A 58 15.66 6.28 -2.41
CA LEU A 58 16.77 7.23 -2.47
C LEU A 58 16.31 8.65 -2.12
N GLU A 59 15.16 9.10 -2.64
CA GLU A 59 14.56 10.39 -2.26
C GLU A 59 14.25 10.49 -0.76
N LYS A 60 14.03 9.35 -0.11
CA LYS A 60 13.83 9.23 1.35
C LYS A 60 15.12 8.99 2.15
N GLY A 61 16.28 9.06 1.50
CA GLY A 61 17.59 8.91 2.13
C GLY A 61 17.89 7.51 2.63
N LYS A 62 17.27 6.47 2.04
CA LYS A 62 17.60 5.07 2.34
C LYS A 62 18.87 4.64 1.60
N SER A 63 19.60 3.69 2.19
CA SER A 63 20.81 3.12 1.60
C SER A 63 20.48 2.12 0.48
N GLU A 64 21.42 1.92 -0.43
CA GLU A 64 21.31 0.91 -1.51
C GLU A 64 21.05 -0.50 -0.95
N GLY A 65 21.74 -0.89 0.13
CA GLY A 65 21.51 -2.19 0.77
C GLY A 65 20.08 -2.37 1.31
N PHE A 66 19.49 -1.33 1.90
CA PHE A 66 18.08 -1.38 2.32
C PHE A 66 17.14 -1.57 1.12
N ILE A 67 17.45 -0.90 0.00
CA ILE A 67 16.64 -0.95 -1.22
C ILE A 67 16.70 -2.36 -1.83
N GLU A 68 17.90 -2.94 -1.92
CA GLU A 68 18.11 -4.31 -2.40
C GLU A 68 17.35 -5.33 -1.54
N ASP A 69 17.50 -5.24 -0.20
CA ASP A 69 16.81 -6.11 0.75
C ASP A 69 15.28 -5.99 0.61
N TRP A 70 14.76 -4.78 0.45
CA TRP A 70 13.32 -4.55 0.27
C TRP A 70 12.82 -5.19 -1.03
N ILE A 71 13.54 -4.97 -2.13
CA ILE A 71 13.21 -5.51 -3.46
C ILE A 71 13.25 -7.04 -3.45
N GLN A 72 14.23 -7.64 -2.77
CA GLN A 72 14.32 -9.08 -2.60
C GLN A 72 13.15 -9.62 -1.78
N THR A 73 12.86 -8.99 -0.63
CA THR A 73 11.77 -9.39 0.27
C THR A 73 10.42 -9.34 -0.45
N ALA A 74 10.13 -8.27 -1.19
CA ALA A 74 8.89 -8.14 -1.96
C ALA A 74 8.77 -9.20 -3.07
N ALA A 75 9.90 -9.57 -3.70
CA ALA A 75 9.94 -10.66 -4.69
C ALA A 75 9.64 -12.02 -4.05
N GLU A 76 10.26 -12.32 -2.91
CA GLU A 76 10.06 -13.55 -2.15
C GLU A 76 8.62 -13.66 -1.63
N HIS A 77 8.07 -12.56 -1.16
CA HIS A 77 6.68 -12.46 -0.73
C HIS A 77 5.70 -12.72 -1.87
N SER A 78 5.96 -12.18 -3.05
CA SER A 78 5.15 -12.43 -4.24
C SER A 78 5.20 -13.91 -4.65
N ARG A 79 6.39 -14.54 -4.60
CA ARG A 79 6.57 -15.97 -4.87
C ARG A 79 5.88 -16.87 -3.84
N SER A 80 5.98 -16.55 -2.55
CA SER A 80 5.38 -17.36 -1.48
C SER A 80 3.84 -17.36 -1.52
N ARG A 81 3.24 -16.31 -2.11
CA ARG A 81 1.81 -16.23 -2.42
C ARG A 81 1.39 -17.05 -3.65
N GLY A 82 2.33 -17.69 -4.34
CA GLY A 82 2.06 -18.49 -5.53
C GLY A 82 1.76 -17.67 -6.79
N LEU A 83 2.17 -16.39 -6.82
CA LEU A 83 1.95 -15.54 -8.00
C LEU A 83 2.85 -15.97 -9.16
N GLN A 84 2.28 -15.97 -10.36
CA GLN A 84 3.04 -16.20 -11.59
C GLN A 84 4.04 -15.07 -11.81
N GLU A 85 5.18 -15.36 -12.44
CA GLU A 85 6.26 -14.38 -12.65
C GLU A 85 5.78 -13.08 -13.29
N LYS A 86 4.84 -13.15 -14.24
CA LYS A 86 4.24 -11.98 -14.89
C LYS A 86 3.44 -11.06 -13.95
N ASP A 87 2.89 -11.61 -12.86
CA ASP A 87 2.05 -10.88 -11.92
C ASP A 87 2.86 -10.32 -10.74
N GLN A 88 4.09 -10.83 -10.53
CA GLN A 88 4.96 -10.43 -9.42
C GLN A 88 5.33 -8.94 -9.46
N PRO A 89 5.73 -8.33 -10.60
CA PRO A 89 6.07 -6.91 -10.63
C PRO A 89 4.92 -6.01 -10.16
N LYS A 90 3.69 -6.32 -10.58
CA LYS A 90 2.50 -5.58 -10.17
C LYS A 90 2.22 -5.74 -8.68
N ALA A 91 2.39 -6.96 -8.15
CA ALA A 91 2.26 -7.22 -6.72
C ALA A 91 3.31 -6.46 -5.89
N MET A 92 4.54 -6.37 -6.37
CA MET A 92 5.59 -5.60 -5.69
C MET A 92 5.31 -4.10 -5.67
N LEU A 93 4.75 -3.51 -6.73
CA LEU A 93 4.32 -2.10 -6.70
C LEU A 93 3.15 -1.91 -5.73
N SER A 94 2.25 -2.88 -5.61
CA SER A 94 1.23 -2.86 -4.56
C SER A 94 1.84 -2.91 -3.16
N ASP A 95 2.85 -3.76 -2.94
CA ASP A 95 3.59 -3.82 -1.67
C ASP A 95 4.29 -2.48 -1.36
N LEU A 96 4.81 -1.78 -2.36
CA LEU A 96 5.35 -0.41 -2.20
C LEU A 96 4.25 0.55 -1.73
N GLY A 97 3.06 0.52 -2.36
CA GLY A 97 1.93 1.33 -1.94
C GLY A 97 1.54 1.06 -0.48
N VAL A 98 1.36 -0.21 -0.12
CA VAL A 98 1.03 -0.63 1.25
C VAL A 98 2.11 -0.18 2.24
N PHE A 99 3.39 -0.36 1.90
CA PHE A 99 4.50 0.12 2.73
C PHE A 99 4.40 1.62 3.00
N ARG A 100 4.16 2.43 1.96
CA ARG A 100 4.03 3.89 2.08
C ARG A 100 2.87 4.29 2.99
N PHE A 101 1.72 3.61 2.84
CA PHE A 101 0.57 3.79 3.71
C PHE A 101 0.88 3.43 5.16
N MET A 102 1.46 2.25 5.40
CA MET A 102 1.79 1.78 6.75
C MET A 102 2.80 2.69 7.44
N SER A 103 3.87 3.07 6.74
CA SER A 103 4.89 3.97 7.30
C SER A 103 4.27 5.30 7.70
N PHE A 104 3.42 5.89 6.85
CA PHE A 104 2.74 7.13 7.19
C PHE A 104 1.85 7.00 8.43
N LEU A 105 1.06 5.92 8.53
CA LEU A 105 0.21 5.70 9.70
C LEU A 105 1.02 5.47 10.98
N LYS A 106 2.14 4.75 10.90
CA LYS A 106 3.07 4.58 12.02
C LYS A 106 3.66 5.91 12.49
N ASP A 107 4.05 6.77 11.55
CA ASP A 107 4.60 8.10 11.85
C ASP A 107 3.57 9.01 12.53
N ARG A 108 2.27 8.73 12.33
CA ARG A 108 1.15 9.41 13.01
C ARG A 108 0.74 8.74 14.33
N GLY A 109 1.46 7.72 14.78
CA GLY A 109 1.26 7.10 16.08
C GLY A 109 0.27 5.95 16.11
N LEU A 110 -0.20 5.46 14.95
CA LEU A 110 -1.04 4.27 14.91
C LEU A 110 -0.22 3.01 15.26
N THR A 111 -0.80 2.14 16.09
CA THR A 111 -0.21 0.84 16.42
C THR A 111 -0.36 -0.14 15.26
N ASP A 112 0.44 -1.22 15.28
CA ASP A 112 0.36 -2.28 14.26
C ASP A 112 -1.05 -2.91 14.17
N ASP A 113 -1.74 -3.04 15.29
CA ASP A 113 -3.13 -3.55 15.34
C ASP A 113 -4.11 -2.58 14.68
N GLN A 114 -3.98 -1.28 14.96
CA GLN A 114 -4.81 -0.24 14.34
C GLN A 114 -4.57 -0.16 12.84
N ILE A 115 -3.31 -0.23 12.40
CA ILE A 115 -2.94 -0.25 10.98
C ILE A 115 -3.54 -1.48 10.29
N THR A 116 -3.51 -2.64 10.94
CA THR A 116 -4.10 -3.87 10.40
C THR A 116 -5.61 -3.71 10.18
N ILE A 117 -6.32 -3.09 11.13
CA ILE A 117 -7.75 -2.80 11.01
C ILE A 117 -8.01 -1.82 9.86
N VAL A 118 -7.25 -0.73 9.77
CA VAL A 118 -7.36 0.27 8.71
C VAL A 118 -7.15 -0.33 7.33
N LEU A 119 -6.08 -1.10 7.13
CA LEU A 119 -5.79 -1.77 5.87
C LEU A 119 -6.89 -2.78 5.50
N THR A 120 -7.37 -3.55 6.47
CA THR A 120 -8.46 -4.50 6.25
C THR A 120 -9.74 -3.78 5.83
N GLY A 121 -10.07 -2.65 6.46
CA GLY A 121 -11.19 -1.80 6.08
C GLY A 121 -11.06 -1.27 4.65
N ALA A 122 -9.88 -0.76 4.28
CA ALA A 122 -9.61 -0.24 2.94
C ALA A 122 -9.74 -1.32 1.85
N VAL A 123 -9.21 -2.52 2.09
CA VAL A 123 -9.35 -3.66 1.16
C VAL A 123 -10.82 -4.07 1.00
N GLN A 124 -11.58 -4.11 2.10
CA GLN A 124 -13.01 -4.42 2.03
C GLN A 124 -13.80 -3.34 1.29
N GLN A 125 -13.43 -2.07 1.43
CA GLN A 125 -14.04 -0.97 0.71
C GLN A 125 -13.79 -1.08 -0.80
N ALA A 126 -12.53 -1.24 -1.21
CA ALA A 126 -12.16 -1.41 -2.61
C ALA A 126 -12.84 -2.64 -3.25
N ALA A 127 -12.97 -3.75 -2.52
CA ALA A 127 -13.68 -4.93 -3.00
C ALA A 127 -15.21 -4.71 -3.12
N THR A 128 -15.80 -3.84 -2.29
CA THR A 128 -17.23 -3.50 -2.36
C THR A 128 -17.50 -2.57 -3.55
N ASP A 129 -16.66 -1.55 -3.72
CA ASP A 129 -16.77 -0.58 -4.81
C ASP A 129 -16.57 -1.23 -6.20
N GLN A 130 -15.79 -2.32 -6.28
CA GLN A 130 -15.69 -3.14 -7.49
C GLN A 130 -16.94 -3.99 -7.78
N VAL A 131 -17.76 -4.31 -6.78
CA VAL A 131 -18.98 -5.11 -6.93
C VAL A 131 -20.19 -4.22 -7.29
N ASP A 132 -20.27 -3.01 -6.71
CA ASP A 132 -21.35 -2.05 -6.98
C ASP A 132 -21.09 -1.16 -8.21
N GLY A 133 -19.89 -1.23 -8.81
CA GLY A 133 -19.51 -0.50 -10.03
C GLY A 133 -19.82 -1.22 -11.35
N ARG A 134 -20.76 -2.17 -11.38
CA ARG A 134 -21.23 -2.87 -12.59
C ARG A 134 -22.72 -2.65 -12.86
#